data_AF-A0A354B1R3-F1
#
_entry.id   AF-A0A354B1R3-F1
#
_cell.length_a   1.000
_cell.length_b   1.000
_cell.length_c   1.000
_cell.angle_alpha   90.00
_cell.angle_beta   90.00
_cell.angle_gamma   90.00
#
_symmetry.space_group_name_H-M   'P 1'
#
loop_
_entity.id
_entity.type
_entity.pdbx_description
1 polymer ?
#
loop_
_entity_poly.entity_id
_entity_poly.type
_entity_poly.pdbx_seq_one_letter_code
_entity_poly.pdbx_strand_id
1 'polypeptide(L)' 'EVCKEQGIEPRRHYLGKFNLRIPPELHEKLAMAAEAQGKSLNTFAQEALQRSLKA' A
#
# COMPACT_ATOMS: atom_id res chain seq x y z
N GLU A 1 -23.22 22.34 -2.59
CA GLU A 1 -22.95 23.00 -3.89
C GLU A 1 -21.45 22.99 -4.25
N VAL A 2 -21.13 23.39 -5.50
CA VAL A 2 -19.85 23.73 -6.17
C VAL A 2 -18.91 22.66 -6.80
N CYS A 3 -19.20 21.35 -6.74
CA CYS A 3 -18.38 20.36 -7.48
C CYS A 3 -19.13 19.54 -8.55
N LYS A 4 -20.47 19.66 -8.66
CA LYS A 4 -21.26 18.94 -9.67
C LYS A 4 -21.48 19.72 -10.97
N GLU A 5 -21.32 21.05 -10.95
CA GLU A 5 -21.65 21.92 -12.10
C GLU A 5 -20.50 22.10 -13.11
N GLN A 6 -19.27 21.68 -12.76
CA GLN A 6 -18.08 21.84 -13.61
C GLN A 6 -17.58 20.53 -14.24
N GLY A 7 -18.22 19.38 -13.96
CA GLY A 7 -17.77 18.08 -14.49
C GLY A 7 -16.38 17.64 -14.01
N ILE A 8 -15.82 18.30 -13.00
CA ILE A 8 -14.50 17.99 -12.44
C ILE A 8 -14.68 16.95 -11.34
N GLU A 9 -14.42 15.69 -11.67
CA GLU A 9 -14.44 14.60 -10.69
C GLU A 9 -13.50 14.89 -9.51
N PRO A 10 -13.91 14.56 -8.28
CA PRO A 10 -13.14 14.86 -7.08
C PRO A 10 -11.77 14.17 -7.14
N ARG A 11 -10.71 14.99 -7.02
CA ARG A 11 -9.31 14.63 -6.68
C ARG A 11 -8.94 13.15 -6.88
N ARG A 12 -8.46 12.80 -8.07
CA ARG A 12 -7.73 11.55 -8.45
C ARG A 12 -8.09 10.33 -7.59
N HIS A 13 -8.95 9.46 -8.11
CA HIS A 13 -9.10 8.09 -7.60
C HIS A 13 -7.72 7.43 -7.44
N TYR A 14 -7.35 7.08 -6.20
CA TYR A 14 -6.12 6.33 -5.95
C TYR A 14 -6.36 4.89 -6.41
N LEU A 15 -5.63 4.47 -7.45
CA LEU A 15 -5.79 3.17 -8.13
C LEU A 15 -5.40 1.95 -7.27
N GLY A 16 -5.00 2.15 -6.02
CA GLY A 16 -4.53 1.10 -5.11
C GLY A 16 -3.22 0.41 -5.52
N LYS A 17 -2.64 0.78 -6.68
CA LYS A 17 -1.34 0.28 -7.16
C LYS A 17 -0.22 1.12 -6.58
N PHE A 18 0.66 0.47 -5.81
CA PHE A 18 1.79 1.10 -5.17
C PHE A 18 3.07 0.29 -5.48
N ASN A 19 3.82 0.75 -6.47
CA ASN A 19 5.08 0.11 -6.86
C ASN A 19 6.22 0.74 -6.07
N LEU A 20 6.87 -0.06 -5.22
CA LEU A 20 8.01 0.36 -4.41
C LEU A 20 9.26 -0.38 -4.86
N ARG A 21 10.37 0.35 -5.03
CA ARG A 21 11.70 -0.25 -5.19
C ARG A 21 12.36 -0.29 -3.81
N ILE A 22 12.73 -1.49 -3.37
CA ILE A 22 13.47 -1.73 -2.13
C ILE A 22 14.75 -2.52 -2.41
N PRO A 23 15.77 -2.43 -1.53
CA PRO A 23 16.94 -3.28 -1.62
C PRO A 23 16.57 -4.78 -1.59
N PRO A 24 17.32 -5.65 -2.29
CA PRO A 24 17.02 -7.08 -2.35
C PRO A 24 17.08 -7.75 -0.96
N GLU A 25 18.01 -7.32 -0.10
CA GLU A 25 18.12 -7.79 1.29
C GLU A 25 16.86 -7.50 2.13
N LEU A 26 16.19 -6.37 1.86
CA LEU A 26 14.96 -6.01 2.56
C LEU A 26 13.79 -6.82 2.01
N HIS A 27 13.75 -7.01 0.68
CA HIS A 27 12.75 -7.85 0.04
C HIS A 27 12.80 -9.29 0.58
N GLU A 28 14.00 -9.87 0.71
CA GLU A 28 14.20 -11.20 1.28
C GLU A 28 13.63 -11.31 2.70
N LYS A 29 14.00 -10.38 3.58
CA LYS A 29 13.50 -10.34 4.96
C LYS A 29 11.97 -10.21 5.03
N LEU A 30 11.38 -9.37 4.18
CA LEU A 30 9.93 -9.21 4.11
C LEU A 30 9.24 -10.49 3.62
N ALA A 31 9.80 -11.15 2.60
CA ALA A 31 9.25 -12.39 2.06
C ALA A 31 9.28 -13.52 3.10
N MET A 32 10.42 -13.71 3.78
CA MET A 32 10.53 -14.71 4.86
C MET A 32 9.56 -14.42 6.00
N ALA A 33 9.44 -13.15 6.43
CA ALA A 33 8.53 -12.78 7.51
C ALA A 33 7.05 -12.97 7.12
N ALA A 34 6.69 -12.71 5.86
CA ALA A 34 5.34 -12.94 5.35
C ALA A 34 5.02 -14.44 5.31
N GLU A 35 5.93 -15.26 4.80
CA GLU A 35 5.78 -16.72 4.72
C GLU A 35 5.66 -17.36 6.11
N ALA A 36 6.49 -16.96 7.06
CA ALA A 36 6.43 -17.44 8.44
C ALA A 36 5.07 -17.15 9.13
N GLN A 37 4.34 -16.15 8.64
CA GLN A 37 2.99 -15.79 9.11
C GLN A 37 1.87 -16.34 8.23
N GLY A 38 2.18 -17.11 7.18
CA GLY A 38 1.20 -17.63 6.22
C GLY A 38 0.52 -16.53 5.40
N LYS A 39 1.20 -15.40 5.18
CA LYS A 39 0.66 -14.22 4.48
C LYS A 39 1.35 -14.00 3.15
N SER A 40 0.62 -13.39 2.21
CA SER A 40 1.24 -12.85 1.01
C SER A 40 2.12 -11.65 1.36
N LEU A 41 3.17 -11.42 0.55
CA LEU A 41 4.05 -10.26 0.71
C LEU A 41 3.27 -8.93 0.66
N ASN A 42 2.27 -8.82 -0.23
CA ASN A 42 1.42 -7.63 -0.34
C ASN A 42 0.60 -7.40 0.94
N THR A 43 -0.02 -8.44 1.49
CA THR A 43 -0.79 -8.33 2.74
C THR A 43 0.10 -7.89 3.89
N PHE A 44 1.28 -8.51 4.02
CA PHE A 44 2.23 -8.17 5.07
C PHE A 44 2.72 -6.72 4.95
N ALA A 45 3.03 -6.27 3.72
CA ALA A 45 3.42 -4.88 3.46
C ALA A 45 2.28 -3.89 3.76
N GLN A 46 1.04 -4.20 3.38
CA GLN A 46 -0.13 -3.37 3.69
C GLN A 46 -0.34 -3.22 5.20
N GLU A 47 -0.23 -4.30 5.97
CA GLU A 47 -0.33 -4.24 7.43
C GLU A 47 0.78 -3.38 8.05
N ALA A 48 2.02 -3.51 7.57
CA ALA A 48 3.14 -2.68 8.04
C ALA A 48 2.90 -1.19 7.75
N LEU A 49 2.39 -0.86 6.56
CA LEU A 49 2.00 0.51 6.20
C LEU A 49 0.87 1.02 7.10
N GLN A 50 -0.17 0.21 7.34
CA GLN A 50 -1.27 0.58 8.23
C GLN A 50 -0.82 0.81 9.67
N ARG A 51 0.10 -0.01 10.20
CA ARG A 51 0.69 0.18 11.53
C ARG A 51 1.44 1.51 11.61
N SER A 52 2.13 1.89 10.54
CA SER A 52 2.88 3.16 10.48
C SER A 52 1.98 4.40 10.49
N LEU A 53 0.70 4.26 10.13
CA LEU A 53 -0.30 5.35 10.16
C LEU A 53 -1.10 5.43 11.47
N LYS A 54 -1.05 4.37 12.29
CA LYS A 54 -1.76 4.29 13.58
C LYS A 54 -0.88 4.73 14.76
N ALA A 55 0.34 5.17 14.47
CA ALA A 55 1.31 5.69 15.44
C ALA A 55 1.11 7.20 15.67
#